data_AF-A0A380SBZ7-F1
#
_entry.id   AF-A0A380SBZ7-F1
#
_cell.length_a   1.000
_cell.length_b   1.000
_cell.length_c   1.000
_cell.angle_alpha   90.00
_cell.angle_beta   90.00
_cell.angle_gamma   90.00
#
_symmetry.space_group_name_H-M   'P 1'
#
loop_
_entity.id
_entity.type
_entity.pdbx_description
1 polymer ?
#
loop_
_entity_poly.entity_id
_entity_poly.type
_entity_poly.pdbx_seq_one_letter_code
_entity_poly.pdbx_strand_id
1 'polypeptide(L)'
;MFEDTDSQIQKINLFNLDKGILSDTGAVLFDKSLLQSQNDLIAVNSGDSTYIVNKSFQTVLDGKWLVEIEGMKSIRDLELVPVGRVRISGGEIKPPI
;
A
#
# COMPACT_ATOMS: atom_id res chain seq x y z
N MET A 1 9.26 6.81 -38.11
CA MET A 1 7.96 6.88 -37.41
C MET A 1 8.23 6.34 -36.02
N PHE A 2 8.56 7.23 -35.08
CA PHE A 2 8.63 6.84 -33.69
C PHE A 2 7.17 6.71 -33.26
N GLU A 3 6.74 5.50 -32.93
CA GLU A 3 5.45 5.31 -32.29
C GLU A 3 5.44 6.22 -31.06
N ASP A 4 4.47 7.12 -30.99
CA ASP A 4 4.13 7.79 -29.75
C ASP A 4 3.93 6.67 -28.73
N THR A 5 4.89 6.50 -27.82
CA THR A 5 4.71 5.74 -26.58
C THR A 5 3.74 6.55 -25.75
N ASP A 6 2.47 6.50 -26.17
CA ASP A 6 1.37 7.22 -25.59
C ASP A 6 1.35 6.87 -24.11
N SER A 7 1.66 7.89 -23.32
CA SER A 7 2.09 7.84 -21.92
C SER A 7 1.36 6.74 -21.12
N GLN A 8 2.03 5.61 -20.93
CA GLN A 8 1.60 4.56 -20.00
C GLN A 8 1.83 5.00 -18.55
N ILE A 9 1.66 6.28 -18.22
CA ILE A 9 1.89 6.82 -16.88
C ILE A 9 0.55 6.94 -16.16
N GLN A 10 0.51 6.50 -14.91
CA GLN A 10 -0.59 6.70 -13.98
C GLN A 10 -0.12 7.60 -12.84
N LYS A 11 -0.90 8.63 -12.54
CA LYS A 11 -0.72 9.42 -11.32
C LYS A 11 -1.40 8.70 -10.16
N ILE A 12 -0.66 8.43 -9.09
CA ILE A 12 -1.12 7.75 -7.88
C ILE A 12 -0.91 8.67 -6.70
N ASN A 13 -1.95 8.90 -5.88
CA ASN A 13 -1.82 9.73 -4.68
C ASN A 13 -0.84 9.11 -3.71
N LEU A 14 0.07 9.93 -3.19
CA LEU A 14 1.14 9.55 -2.29
C LEU A 14 0.78 9.97 -0.88
N PHE A 15 0.95 9.06 0.05
CA PHE A 15 0.80 9.30 1.46
C PHE A 15 2.08 8.93 2.20
N ASN A 16 2.38 9.66 3.26
CA ASN A 16 3.39 9.29 4.23
C ASN A 16 2.71 8.64 5.45
N LEU A 17 3.22 7.49 5.86
CA LEU A 17 2.78 6.77 7.05
C LEU A 17 3.83 6.94 8.14
N ASP A 18 3.53 7.78 9.13
CA ASP A 18 4.40 7.99 10.29
C ASP A 18 3.60 7.84 11.59
N LYS A 19 4.13 7.09 12.55
CA LYS A 19 3.54 6.85 13.88
C LYS A 19 2.04 6.50 13.85
N GLY A 20 1.62 5.71 12.87
CA GLY A 20 0.22 5.27 12.74
C GLY A 20 -0.69 6.23 11.96
N ILE A 21 -0.17 7.38 11.53
CA ILE A 21 -0.93 8.43 10.84
C ILE A 21 -0.55 8.43 9.37
N LEU A 22 -1.57 8.40 8.51
CA LEU A 22 -1.42 8.50 7.07
C LEU A 22 -1.72 9.94 6.63
N SER A 23 -0.72 10.67 6.14
CA SER A 23 -0.85 12.06 5.68
C SER A 23 -0.62 12.16 4.18
N ASP A 24 -1.49 12.86 3.46
CA ASP A 24 -1.31 13.15 2.03
C ASP A 24 -0.04 13.99 1.82
N THR A 25 0.84 13.53 0.94
CA THR A 25 2.11 14.20 0.59
C THR A 25 2.22 14.50 -0.90
N GLY A 26 1.14 14.29 -1.68
CA GLY A 26 1.07 14.62 -3.09
C GLY A 26 0.78 13.40 -3.96
N ALA A 27 1.61 13.19 -4.98
CA ALA A 27 1.41 12.09 -5.92
C ALA A 27 2.71 11.65 -6.58
N VAL A 28 2.77 10.38 -6.96
CA VAL A 28 3.83 9.80 -7.79
C VAL A 28 3.31 9.54 -9.20
N LEU A 29 4.21 9.65 -10.17
CA LEU A 29 3.98 9.18 -11.53
C LEU A 29 4.54 7.76 -11.62
N PHE A 30 3.70 6.81 -11.98
CA PHE A 30 4.05 5.40 -12.00
C PHE A 30 3.78 4.82 -13.39
N ASP A 31 4.65 3.92 -13.85
CA ASP A 31 4.47 3.25 -15.14
C ASP A 31 3.39 2.17 -15.01
N LYS A 32 2.32 2.29 -15.80
CA LYS A 32 1.18 1.36 -15.84
C LYS A 32 1.60 -0.04 -16.24
N SER A 33 2.68 -0.22 -17.00
CA SER A 33 3.18 -1.55 -17.37
C SER A 33 3.61 -2.38 -16.15
N LEU A 34 3.97 -1.72 -15.05
CA LEU A 34 4.35 -2.35 -13.79
C LEU A 34 3.14 -2.66 -12.89
N LEU A 35 1.95 -2.19 -13.26
CA LEU A 35 0.72 -2.40 -12.50
C LEU A 35 -0.12 -3.48 -13.20
N GLN A 36 -0.41 -4.56 -12.48
CA GLN A 36 -1.53 -5.41 -12.86
C GLN A 36 -2.80 -4.55 -12.77
N SER A 37 -3.79 -4.75 -13.65
CA SER A 37 -4.95 -3.87 -13.88
C SER A 37 -5.84 -3.65 -12.65
N GLN A 38 -5.36 -2.87 -11.68
CA GLN A 38 -6.00 -2.59 -10.41
C GLN A 38 -6.53 -1.16 -10.42
N ASN A 39 -7.79 -1.03 -10.02
CA ASN A 39 -8.47 0.27 -9.90
C ASN A 39 -8.44 0.69 -8.42
N ASP A 40 -8.14 1.96 -8.15
CA ASP A 40 -7.99 2.57 -6.80
C ASP A 40 -6.69 2.19 -6.07
N LEU A 41 -5.58 2.73 -6.58
CA LEU A 41 -4.25 2.61 -5.97
C LEU A 41 -3.89 3.85 -5.17
N ILE A 42 -3.14 3.65 -4.09
CA ILE A 42 -2.37 4.70 -3.40
C ILE A 42 -0.92 4.27 -3.26
N ALA A 43 -0.01 5.22 -3.19
CA ALA A 43 1.37 5.01 -2.80
C ALA A 43 1.52 5.39 -1.31
N VAL A 44 2.23 4.58 -0.54
CA VAL A 44 2.43 4.79 0.89
C VAL A 44 3.92 4.69 1.21
N ASN A 45 4.53 5.80 1.60
CA ASN A 45 5.88 5.80 2.19
C ASN A 45 5.78 5.35 3.64
N SER A 46 6.56 4.36 4.02
CA SER A 46 6.67 3.87 5.40
C SER A 46 8.12 3.43 5.63
N GLY A 47 8.84 4.18 6.46
CA GLY A 47 10.29 3.99 6.64
C GLY A 47 11.04 4.22 5.33
N ASP A 48 11.90 3.27 4.96
CA ASP A 48 12.73 3.33 3.75
C ASP A 48 12.03 2.71 2.51
N SER A 49 10.74 2.37 2.61
CA SER A 49 9.99 1.69 1.56
C SER A 49 8.78 2.50 1.09
N THR A 50 8.49 2.42 -0.21
CA THR A 50 7.22 2.87 -0.80
C THR A 50 6.41 1.65 -1.21
N TYR A 51 5.19 1.56 -0.69
CA TYR A 51 4.24 0.51 -1.02
C TYR A 51 3.19 1.03 -1.99
N ILE A 52 2.91 0.30 -3.07
CA ILE A 52 1.72 0.52 -3.89
C ILE A 52 0.59 -0.33 -3.30
N VAL A 53 -0.40 0.33 -2.73
CA VAL A 53 -1.51 -0.30 -2.02
C VAL A 53 -2.76 -0.22 -2.89
N ASN A 54 -3.37 -1.38 -3.13
CA ASN A 54 -4.69 -1.46 -3.76
C ASN A 54 -5.78 -1.36 -2.70
N LYS A 55 -6.66 -0.35 -2.83
CA LYS A 55 -7.79 -0.12 -1.92
C LYS A 55 -9.04 -0.92 -2.31
N SER A 56 -9.10 -1.40 -3.55
CA SER A 56 -10.19 -2.25 -4.02
C SER A 56 -9.86 -3.72 -3.76
N PHE A 57 -10.42 -4.28 -2.69
CA PHE A 57 -10.33 -5.71 -2.39
C PHE A 57 -11.71 -6.28 -2.05
N GLN A 58 -11.98 -7.51 -2.50
CA GLN A 58 -13.22 -8.23 -2.16
C GLN A 58 -13.03 -9.15 -0.95
N THR A 59 -11.86 -9.78 -0.87
CA THR A 59 -11.52 -10.78 0.13
C THR A 59 -10.12 -10.51 0.64
N VAL A 60 -9.92 -10.67 1.95
CA VAL A 60 -8.58 -10.64 2.55
C VAL A 60 -7.88 -11.96 2.23
N LEU A 61 -6.65 -11.87 1.74
CA LEU A 61 -5.79 -13.00 1.37
C LEU A 61 -4.45 -12.88 2.11
N ASP A 62 -3.69 -13.97 2.12
CA ASP A 62 -2.33 -13.96 2.63
C ASP A 62 -1.48 -12.92 1.89
N GLY A 63 -0.66 -12.17 2.63
CA GLY A 63 0.25 -11.19 2.05
C GLY A 63 0.39 -9.92 2.87
N LYS A 64 0.87 -8.86 2.22
CA LYS A 64 1.16 -7.58 2.87
C LYS A 64 0.01 -6.60 2.69
N TRP A 65 -0.45 -6.02 3.80
CA TRP A 65 -1.62 -5.15 3.85
C TRP A 65 -1.33 -3.86 4.60
N LEU A 66 -1.92 -2.76 4.13
CA LEU A 66 -2.15 -1.59 4.96
C LEU A 66 -3.38 -1.87 5.83
N VAL A 67 -3.20 -1.90 7.14
CA VAL A 67 -4.27 -2.20 8.11
C VAL A 67 -4.43 -1.05 9.09
N GLU A 68 -5.64 -0.90 9.63
CA GLU A 68 -5.94 0.01 10.73
C GLU A 68 -6.39 -0.80 11.95
N ILE A 69 -5.67 -0.66 13.07
CA ILE A 69 -5.96 -1.35 14.32
C ILE A 69 -6.00 -0.29 15.41
N GLU A 70 -7.14 -0.16 16.09
CA GLU A 70 -7.36 0.83 17.15
C GLU A 70 -7.01 2.27 16.72
N GLY A 71 -7.34 2.63 15.47
CA GLY A 71 -7.08 3.95 14.89
C GLY A 71 -5.65 4.15 14.36
N MET A 72 -4.74 3.20 14.58
CA MET A 72 -3.37 3.26 14.08
C MET A 72 -3.20 2.48 12.78
N LYS A 73 -2.73 3.15 11.73
CA LYS A 73 -2.43 2.53 10.44
C LYS A 73 -1.03 1.93 10.42
N SER A 74 -0.85 0.74 9.85
CA SER A 74 0.47 0.12 9.70
C SER A 74 0.50 -0.84 8.51
N ILE A 75 1.68 -1.07 7.95
CA ILE A 75 1.91 -2.15 6.98
C ILE A 75 2.21 -3.43 7.75
N ARG A 76 1.42 -4.48 7.52
CA ARG A 76 1.51 -5.78 8.22
C ARG A 76 1.44 -6.92 7.24
N ASP A 77 1.93 -8.08 7.66
CA ASP A 77 1.73 -9.34 6.98
C ASP A 77 0.53 -10.05 7.61
N LEU A 78 -0.43 -10.43 6.77
CA LEU A 78 -1.62 -11.17 7.14
C LEU A 78 -1.51 -12.62 6.66
N GLU A 79 -1.83 -13.56 7.54
CA GLU A 79 -2.00 -14.97 7.23
C GLU A 79 -3.40 -15.41 7.65
N LEU A 80 -4.18 -16.00 6.74
CA LEU A 80 -5.53 -16.48 7.00
C LEU A 80 -5.50 -17.69 7.93
N VAL A 81 -6.40 -17.64 8.91
CA VAL A 81 -6.66 -18.73 9.85
C VAL A 81 -8.11 -19.17 9.67
N PRO A 82 -8.41 -20.48 9.72
CA PRO A 82 -9.78 -20.97 9.63
C PRO A 82 -10.74 -20.23 10.57
N VAL A 83 -12.02 -20.20 10.16
CA VAL A 83 -13.10 -19.51 10.87
C VAL A 83 -13.01 -17.98 10.75
N GLY A 84 -12.49 -17.48 9.62
CA GLY A 84 -12.50 -16.05 9.29
C GLY A 84 -11.57 -15.21 10.16
N ARG A 85 -10.51 -15.80 10.71
CA ARG A 85 -9.51 -15.10 11.51
C ARG A 85 -8.28 -14.79 10.66
N VAL A 86 -7.52 -13.80 11.08
CA VAL A 86 -6.21 -13.49 10.48
C VAL A 86 -5.16 -13.43 11.58
N ARG A 87 -4.00 -14.02 11.32
CA ARG A 87 -2.79 -13.77 12.10
C ARG A 87 -2.13 -12.53 11.53
N ILE A 88 -1.83 -11.59 12.40
CA ILE A 88 -1.16 -10.33 12.05
C ILE A 88 0.29 -10.44 12.50
N SER A 89 1.22 -10.20 11.59
CA SER A 89 2.65 -10.17 11.88
C SER A 89 3.35 -9.04 11.10
N GLY A 90 4.66 -8.91 11.27
CA GLY A 90 5.44 -7.81 10.71
C GLY A 90 5.11 -6.46 11.35
N GLY A 91 5.80 -5.42 10.91
CA GLY A 91 5.66 -4.04 11.38
C GLY A 91 6.92 -3.52 12.04
N GLU A 92 7.42 -2.38 11.53
CA GLU A 92 8.47 -1.62 12.20
C GLU A 92 7.90 -0.99 13.48
N ILE A 93 7.90 -1.74 14.57
CA ILE A 93 7.84 -1.14 15.89
C ILE A 93 9.26 -0.63 16.16
N LYS A 94 9.61 0.56 15.63
CA LYS A 94 10.79 1.26 16.16
C LYS A 94 10.47 1.61 17.61
N PRO A 95 11.19 1.06 18.59
CA PRO A 95 10.97 1.43 19.98
C PRO A 95 11.23 2.94 20.11
N PRO A 96 10.48 3.66 20.96
CA PRO A 96 10.92 4.98 21.37
C PRO A 96 12.27 4.83 22.06
N ILE A 97 13.28 5.57 21.56
CA ILE A 97 14.57 5.75 22.24
C ILE A 97 14.36 6.71 23.42
#